data_AF-A0A1I7ZT04-F1
#
_entry.id   AF-A0A1I7ZT04-F1
#
_cell.length_a   1.000
_cell.length_b   1.000
_cell.length_c   1.000
_cell.angle_alpha   90.00
_cell.angle_beta   90.00
_cell.angle_gamma   90.00
#
_symmetry.space_group_name_H-M   'P 1'
#
loop_
_entity.id
_entity.type
_entity.pdbx_description
1 polymer ?
#
loop_
_entity_poly.entity_id
_entity_poly.type
_entity_poly.pdbx_seq_one_letter_code
_entity_poly.pdbx_strand_id
1 'polypeptide(L)' 'MDGVPIAFWTHLCDILRPPEITEAKELSGNVGELTETSFHQIVHYAVLVQNGFVQKRFLLYCCSDREEHTPQEI' A
#
# COMPACT_ATOMS: atom_id res chain seq x y z
N MET A 1 10.23 5.38 20.49
CA MET A 1 10.09 5.85 19.09
C MET A 1 9.32 7.17 19.01
N ASP A 2 8.91 7.70 20.16
CA ASP A 2 7.96 8.82 20.29
C ASP A 2 8.60 10.20 20.10
N GLY A 3 9.92 10.24 19.90
CA GLY A 3 10.66 11.46 19.57
C GLY A 3 10.61 11.82 18.08
N VAL A 4 10.06 10.95 17.24
CA VAL A 4 9.90 11.20 15.79
C VAL A 4 8.52 11.78 15.54
N PRO A 5 8.39 12.91 14.83
CA PRO A 5 7.10 13.53 14.55
C PRO A 5 6.14 12.57 13.84
N ILE A 6 4.86 12.63 14.21
CA ILE A 6 3.83 11.79 13.59
C ILE A 6 3.75 11.96 12.07
N ALA A 7 4.01 13.18 11.58
CA ALA A 7 4.03 13.50 10.16
C ALA A 7 5.09 12.71 9.37
N PHE A 8 6.22 12.36 10.00
CA PHE A 8 7.22 11.50 9.38
C PHE A 8 6.66 10.09 9.15
N TRP A 9 5.98 9.53 10.17
CA TRP A 9 5.38 8.20 10.06
C TRP A 9 4.24 8.15 9.06
N THR A 10 3.39 9.19 9.02
CA THR A 10 2.36 9.33 7.98
C THR A 10 2.98 9.35 6.59
N HIS A 11 4.01 10.19 6.37
CA HIS A 11 4.69 10.25 5.07
C HIS A 11 5.39 8.93 4.72
N LEU A 12 5.96 8.23 5.71
CA LEU A 12 6.53 6.92 5.51
C LEU A 12 5.47 5.93 5.05
N CYS A 13 4.30 5.89 5.69
CA CYS A 13 3.18 5.04 5.25
C CYS A 13 2.76 5.32 3.80
N ASP A 14 2.78 6.57 3.35
CA ASP A 14 2.43 6.94 1.97
C ASP A 14 3.41 6.38 0.91
N ILE A 15 4.67 6.13 1.29
CA ILE A 15 5.72 5.68 0.37
C ILE A 15 6.04 4.19 0.51
N LEU A 16 5.65 3.55 1.61
CA LEU A 16 5.88 2.13 1.83
C LEU A 16 5.11 1.30 0.81
N ARG A 17 5.78 0.29 0.26
CA ARG A 17 5.18 -0.70 -0.63
C ARG A 17 4.51 -1.81 0.19
N PRO A 18 3.63 -2.63 -0.43
CA PRO A 18 2.89 -3.67 0.28
C PRO A 18 3.73 -4.56 1.21
N PRO A 19 4.93 -5.06 0.81
CA PRO A 19 5.73 -5.89 1.70
C PRO A 19 6.20 -5.13 2.95
N GLU A 20 6.65 -3.88 2.77
CA GLU A 20 7.27 -3.08 3.83
C GLU A 20 6.22 -2.61 4.84
N ILE A 21 5.02 -2.25 4.37
CA ILE A 21 3.92 -1.88 5.26
C ILE A 21 3.30 -3.09 5.99
N THR A 22 3.37 -4.29 5.39
CA THR A 22 2.92 -5.54 6.03
C THR A 22 3.78 -5.89 7.25
N GLU A 23 5.07 -5.62 7.20
CA GLU A 23 5.95 -5.81 8.36
C GLU A 23 5.75 -4.69 9.40
N ALA A 24 5.58 -3.45 8.93
CA ALA A 24 5.49 -2.29 9.81
C ALA A 24 4.22 -2.25 10.67
N LYS A 25 3.10 -2.87 10.24
CA LYS A 25 1.87 -3.00 11.05
C LYS A 25 2.02 -3.88 12.28
N GLU A 26 3.01 -4.77 12.31
CA GLU A 26 3.27 -5.67 13.44
C GLU A 26 4.09 -4.98 14.55
N LEU A 27 4.52 -3.74 14.33
CA LEU A 27 5.20 -2.93 15.34
C LEU A 27 4.23 -2.52 16.45
N SER A 28 4.75 -2.26 17.65
CA SER A 28 3.95 -1.78 18.78
C SER A 28 3.93 -0.26 18.89
N GLY A 29 2.91 0.27 19.57
CA GLY A 29 2.72 1.70 19.80
C GLY A 29 2.25 2.46 18.57
N ASN A 30 2.39 3.78 18.59
CA ASN A 30 1.82 4.69 17.58
C ASN A 30 2.22 4.33 16.14
N VAL A 31 3.43 3.80 15.93
CA VAL A 31 3.89 3.41 14.60
C VAL A 31 3.06 2.25 14.07
N GLY A 32 2.85 1.21 14.89
CA GLY A 32 2.02 0.06 14.55
C GLY A 32 0.57 0.43 14.24
N GLU A 33 -0.03 1.28 15.07
CA GLU A 33 -1.41 1.73 14.86
C GLU A 33 -1.57 2.53 13.54
N LEU A 34 -0.58 3.37 13.22
CA LEU A 34 -0.57 4.15 11.98
C LEU A 34 -0.37 3.27 10.74
N THR A 35 0.58 2.34 10.80
CA THR A 35 0.91 1.43 9.70
C THR A 35 -0.20 0.40 9.50
N GLU A 36 -0.85 -0.08 10.56
CA GLU A 36 -2.04 -0.93 10.49
C GLU A 36 -3.20 -0.19 9.82
N THR A 37 -3.50 1.03 10.25
CA THR A 37 -4.56 1.84 9.62
C THR A 37 -4.26 2.06 8.13
N SER A 38 -3.01 2.40 7.82
CA SER A 38 -2.57 2.64 6.45
C SER A 38 -2.61 1.35 5.62
N PHE A 39 -2.21 0.21 6.17
CA PHE A 39 -2.26 -1.10 5.53
C PHE A 39 -3.67 -1.46 5.06
N HIS A 40 -4.70 -1.08 5.82
CA HIS A 40 -6.10 -1.33 5.46
C HIS A 40 -6.62 -0.38 4.37
N GLN A 41 -6.00 0.79 4.17
CA GLN A 41 -6.49 1.86 3.31
C GLN A 41 -5.68 2.05 2.03
N ILE A 42 -4.42 1.61 2.00
CA ILE A 42 -3.56 1.79 0.84
C ILE A 42 -4.04 0.93 -0.33
N VAL A 43 -4.15 1.58 -1.47
CA VAL A 43 -4.44 0.99 -2.77
C VAL A 43 -3.35 1.39 -3.74
N HIS A 44 -2.73 0.41 -4.38
CA HIS A 44 -1.76 0.64 -5.44
C HIS A 44 -2.38 0.40 -6.80
N TYR A 45 -2.18 1.35 -7.71
CA TYR A 45 -2.46 1.11 -9.11
C TYR A 45 -1.26 0.44 -9.77
N ALA A 46 -1.47 -0.76 -10.30
CA ALA A 46 -0.45 -1.58 -10.93
C ALA A 46 -0.76 -1.81 -12.42
N VAL A 47 0.30 -1.86 -13.22
CA VAL A 47 0.22 -2.12 -14.65
C VAL A 47 1.13 -3.30 -14.98
N LEU A 48 0.54 -4.37 -15.50
CA LEU A 48 1.30 -5.49 -16.04
C LEU A 48 1.69 -5.16 -17.48
N VAL A 49 2.98 -4.99 -17.74
CA VAL A 49 3.54 -4.78 -19.08
C VAL A 49 4.25 -6.05 -19.53
N GLN A 50 3.87 -6.58 -20.68
CA GLN A 50 4.52 -7.73 -21.29
C GLN A 50 4.80 -7.45 -22.76
N ASN A 51 6.04 -7.72 -23.20
CA ASN A 51 6.52 -7.43 -24.55
C ASN A 51 6.36 -5.94 -24.97
N GLY A 52 6.45 -5.01 -24.01
CA GLY A 52 6.27 -3.58 -24.26
C GLY A 52 4.82 -3.11 -24.35
N PHE A 53 3.84 -4.01 -24.21
CA PHE A 53 2.41 -3.67 -24.23
C PHE A 53 1.78 -3.84 -22.85
N VAL A 54 0.89 -2.91 -22.49
CA VAL A 54 0.06 -3.00 -21.29
C VAL A 54 -0.92 -4.15 -21.46
N GLN A 55 -0.78 -5.19 -20.64
CA GLN A 55 -1.66 -6.36 -20.62
C GLN A 55 -2.83 -6.16 -19.67
N LYS A 56 -2.54 -5.67 -18.47
CA LYS A 56 -3.53 -5.47 -17.41
C LYS A 56 -3.25 -4.21 -16.62
N ARG A 57 -4.33 -3.64 -16.13
CA ARG A 57 -4.36 -2.56 -15.15
C ARG A 57 -5.24 -3.05 -14.00
N PHE A 58 -4.75 -2.92 -12.79
CA PHE A 58 -5.49 -3.38 -11.63
C PHE A 58 -5.15 -2.54 -10.41
N LEU A 59 -6.10 -2.46 -9.50
CA LEU A 59 -5.90 -1.94 -8.16
C LEU A 59 -5.53 -3.12 -7.25
N LEU A 60 -4.43 -2.97 -6.53
CA LEU A 60 -3.94 -3.90 -5.53
C LEU A 60 -4.19 -3.29 -4.16
N TYR A 61 -4.93 -4.01 -3.32
CA TYR A 61 -5.16 -3.64 -1.93
C TYR A 61 -4.11 -4.34 -1.06
N CYS A 62 -3.50 -3.64 -0.10
CA CYS A 62 -2.53 -4.29 0.79
C CYS A 62 -3.20 -5.29 1.74
N CYS A 63 -4.39 -4.95 2.26
CA CYS A 63 -5.10 -5.77 3.24
C CYS A 63 -5.87 -6.95 2.65
N SER A 64 -6.09 -6.97 1.35
CA SER A 64 -6.73 -8.10 0.70
C SER A 64 -5.94 -8.39 -0.57
N ASP A 65 -5.56 -9.65 -0.79
CA ASP A 65 -5.03 -10.15 -2.08
C ASP A 65 -6.04 -10.03 -3.24
N ARG A 66 -7.07 -9.18 -3.06
CA ARG A 66 -8.06 -8.81 -4.03
C ARG A 66 -7.40 -7.85 -5.02
N GLU A 67 -7.19 -8.37 -6.22
CA GLU A 67 -6.95 -7.55 -7.40
C GLU A 67 -8.29 -7.12 -7.98
N GLU A 68 -8.51 -5.81 -8.10
CA GLU A 68 -9.65 -5.30 -8.88
C GLU A 68 -9.15 -4.87 -10.25
N HIS A 69 -9.53 -5.64 -11.28
CA HIS A 69 -9.28 -5.24 -12.65
C HIS A 69 -10.11 -4.00 -12.98
N THR A 70 -9.45 -2.92 -13.39
CA THR A 70 -10.16 -1.71 -13.84
C THR A 70 -10.99 -2.07 -15.07
N PRO A 71 -12.29 -1.69 -15.12
CA PRO A 71 -13.11 -1.97 -16.28
C PRO A 71 -12.43 -1.40 -17.53
N GLN A 72 -12.35 -2.23 -18.58
CA GLN A 72 -11.93 -1.79 -19.90
C GLN A 72 -12.89 -0.67 -20.30
N GLU A 73 -12.34 0.51 -20.63
CA GLU A 73 -13.11 1.65 -21.14
C GLU A 73 -14.09 1.14 -22.22
N ILE A 74 -15.38 1.42 -22.01
CA ILE A 74 -16.48 1.08 -22.94
C ILE A 74 -16.42 2.03 -24.14
#